data_AF-A0A5Q2MHW6-F1
#
_entry.id   AF-A0A5Q2MHW6-F1
#
_cell.length_a   1.000
_cell.length_b   1.000
_cell.length_c   1.000
_cell.angle_alpha   90.00
_cell.angle_beta   90.00
_cell.angle_gamma   90.00
#
_symmetry.space_group_name_H-M   'P 1'
#
loop_
_entity.id
_entity.type
_entity.pdbx_description
1 polymer ?
#
loop_
_entity_poly.entity_id
_entity_poly.type
_entity_poly.pdbx_seq_one_letter_code
_entity_poly.pdbx_strand_id
1 'polypeptide(L)'
;MSEQPDETSEIVRAGMRATMTVAAQAAQRAMRAREQQQRERQAQSQQRAAELQARHDAERSAAVAALSPVSRDDWWATARPQDIADMYETAHTWEDLDPAARAAANRIRREVDTHYGIDPSSLDRSNDLNHDSLSEREQARLDSDAAVAISADAAAERVEHEGADTAYASASQSRADALWDSSGRREDTVASLEGVASAEAVRSCMLADTGQGARARSAVGPRTAQKILPVATSSLPGIAPHQTRKARH
;
A
#
# COMPACT_ATOMS: atom_id res chain seq x y z
N MET A 1 -31.01 -40.87 42.33
CA MET A 1 -31.05 -41.23 40.90
C MET A 1 -32.28 -40.59 40.29
N SER A 2 -32.09 -39.55 39.48
CA SER A 2 -33.02 -39.07 38.45
C SER A 2 -32.23 -38.06 37.63
N GLU A 3 -31.89 -38.50 36.42
CA GLU A 3 -31.27 -37.77 35.33
C GLU A 3 -32.01 -36.44 35.03
N GLN A 4 -31.27 -35.34 35.02
CA GLN A 4 -31.64 -34.12 34.30
C GLN A 4 -30.59 -33.81 33.22
N PRO A 5 -30.61 -34.50 32.06
CA PRO A 5 -30.14 -33.92 30.82
C PRO A 5 -31.34 -33.29 30.08
N ASP A 6 -31.04 -32.28 29.26
CA ASP A 6 -31.79 -31.89 28.05
C ASP A 6 -32.74 -30.69 27.98
N GLU A 7 -32.91 -29.85 29.00
CA GLU A 7 -33.63 -28.57 28.76
C GLU A 7 -32.72 -27.45 28.21
N THR A 8 -31.45 -27.41 28.63
CA THR A 8 -30.47 -26.43 28.13
C THR A 8 -29.95 -26.78 26.74
N SER A 9 -29.94 -28.06 26.35
CA SER A 9 -29.51 -28.52 25.02
C SER A 9 -30.55 -28.19 23.95
N GLU A 10 -31.84 -28.15 24.29
CA GLU A 10 -32.93 -27.89 23.34
C GLU A 10 -33.06 -26.39 22.99
N ILE A 11 -32.90 -25.49 23.96
CA ILE A 11 -32.92 -24.03 23.73
C ILE A 11 -31.71 -23.60 22.88
N VAL A 12 -30.55 -24.20 23.11
CA VAL A 12 -29.34 -23.97 22.29
C VAL A 12 -29.55 -24.52 20.87
N ARG A 13 -30.20 -25.69 20.71
CA ARG A 13 -30.49 -26.29 19.39
C ARG A 13 -31.59 -25.55 18.62
N ALA A 14 -32.62 -25.04 19.29
CA ALA A 14 -33.68 -24.24 18.70
C ALA A 14 -33.17 -22.86 18.27
N GLY A 15 -32.33 -22.22 19.11
CA GLY A 15 -31.62 -20.99 18.75
C GLY A 15 -30.70 -21.17 17.54
N MET A 16 -30.06 -22.33 17.39
CA MET A 16 -29.17 -22.65 16.27
C MET A 16 -29.89 -22.79 14.92
N ARG A 17 -31.12 -23.33 14.88
CA ARG A 17 -31.93 -23.36 13.64
C ARG A 17 -32.44 -21.98 13.25
N ALA A 18 -32.80 -21.16 14.23
CA ALA A 18 -33.24 -19.78 13.98
C ALA A 18 -32.10 -18.92 13.41
N THR A 19 -30.88 -19.03 13.94
CA THR A 19 -29.70 -18.29 13.43
C THR A 19 -29.23 -18.78 12.07
N MET A 20 -29.30 -20.08 11.78
CA MET A 20 -28.97 -20.62 10.45
C MET A 20 -29.84 -20.07 9.32
N THR A 21 -31.13 -19.83 9.58
CA THR A 21 -32.07 -19.34 8.55
C THR A 21 -31.83 -17.85 8.24
N VAL A 22 -31.54 -17.04 9.26
CA VAL A 22 -31.16 -15.63 9.11
C VAL A 22 -29.81 -15.50 8.38
N ALA A 23 -28.85 -16.37 8.71
CA ALA A 23 -27.57 -16.43 8.02
C ALA A 23 -27.72 -16.81 6.53
N ALA A 24 -28.61 -17.75 6.20
CA ALA A 24 -28.89 -18.13 4.81
C ALA A 24 -29.48 -16.97 3.99
N GLN A 25 -30.39 -16.17 4.56
CA GLN A 25 -30.94 -14.99 3.89
C GLN A 25 -29.91 -13.87 3.71
N ALA A 26 -29.04 -13.68 4.71
CA ALA A 26 -27.92 -12.75 4.60
C ALA A 26 -26.93 -13.19 3.50
N ALA A 27 -26.63 -14.50 3.43
CA ALA A 27 -25.76 -15.08 2.40
C ALA A 27 -26.32 -14.87 0.99
N GLN A 28 -27.62 -15.11 0.76
CA GLN A 28 -28.26 -14.86 -0.55
C GLN A 28 -28.17 -13.40 -0.98
N ARG A 29 -28.37 -12.44 -0.06
CA ARG A 29 -28.22 -11.01 -0.36
C ARG A 29 -26.77 -10.63 -0.65
N ALA A 30 -25.82 -11.19 0.10
CA ALA A 30 -24.39 -10.97 -0.12
C ALA A 30 -23.91 -11.54 -1.47
N MET A 31 -24.44 -12.69 -1.90
CA MET A 31 -24.12 -13.27 -3.22
C MET A 31 -24.58 -12.37 -4.36
N ARG A 32 -25.81 -11.83 -4.30
CA ARG A 32 -26.33 -10.88 -5.30
C ARG A 32 -25.56 -9.56 -5.32
N ALA A 33 -25.21 -9.05 -4.13
CA ALA A 33 -24.41 -7.83 -4.00
C ALA A 33 -23.00 -8.01 -4.59
N ARG A 34 -22.36 -9.16 -4.34
CA ARG A 34 -21.06 -9.50 -4.93
C ARG A 34 -21.12 -9.62 -6.44
N GLU A 35 -22.16 -10.28 -6.96
CA GLU A 35 -22.36 -10.42 -8.41
C GLU A 35 -22.56 -9.06 -9.08
N GLN A 36 -23.35 -8.17 -8.46
CA GLN A 36 -23.55 -6.82 -8.93
C GLN A 36 -22.25 -5.99 -8.88
N GLN A 37 -21.50 -6.09 -7.78
CA GLN A 37 -20.21 -5.41 -7.65
C GLN A 37 -19.17 -5.94 -8.66
N GLN A 38 -19.20 -7.23 -8.99
CA GLN A 38 -18.35 -7.80 -10.05
C GLN A 38 -18.74 -7.25 -11.43
N ARG A 39 -20.04 -7.21 -11.74
CA ARG A 39 -20.54 -6.62 -12.99
C ARG A 39 -20.16 -5.14 -13.13
N GLU A 40 -20.32 -4.36 -12.07
CA GLU A 40 -19.95 -2.94 -12.06
C GLU A 40 -18.45 -2.74 -12.26
N ARG A 41 -17.61 -3.51 -11.56
CA ARG A 41 -16.15 -3.46 -11.76
C ARG A 41 -15.76 -3.86 -13.18
N GLN A 42 -16.39 -4.89 -13.74
CA GLN A 42 -16.14 -5.31 -15.11
C GLN A 42 -16.58 -4.25 -16.12
N ALA A 43 -17.76 -3.66 -15.95
CA ALA A 43 -18.26 -2.59 -16.80
C ALA A 43 -17.35 -1.35 -16.76
N GLN A 44 -16.91 -0.95 -15.57
CA GLN A 44 -15.95 0.16 -15.42
C GLN A 44 -14.60 -0.18 -16.05
N SER A 45 -14.10 -1.41 -15.90
CA SER A 45 -12.86 -1.86 -16.54
C SER A 45 -12.98 -1.83 -18.07
N GLN A 46 -14.09 -2.30 -18.62
CA GLN A 46 -14.34 -2.28 -20.06
C GLN A 46 -14.46 -0.84 -20.59
N GLN A 47 -15.13 0.05 -19.87
CA GLN A 47 -15.21 1.47 -20.22
C GLN A 47 -13.82 2.12 -20.24
N ARG A 48 -13.01 1.93 -19.21
CA ARG A 48 -11.64 2.45 -19.18
C ARG A 48 -10.78 1.89 -20.31
N ALA A 49 -10.89 0.60 -20.61
CA ALA A 49 -10.19 -0.01 -21.73
C ALA A 49 -10.63 0.59 -23.07
N ALA A 50 -11.93 0.77 -23.28
CA ALA A 50 -12.47 1.39 -24.49
C ALA A 50 -12.05 2.85 -24.63
N GLU A 51 -12.01 3.62 -23.54
CA GLU A 51 -11.53 5.00 -23.53
C GLU A 51 -10.04 5.10 -23.88
N LEU A 52 -9.21 4.24 -23.29
CA LEU A 52 -7.77 4.16 -23.62
C LEU A 52 -7.58 3.79 -25.10
N GLN A 53 -8.31 2.79 -25.57
CA GLN A 53 -8.24 2.36 -26.97
C GLN A 53 -8.69 3.47 -27.92
N ALA A 54 -9.78 4.18 -27.61
CA ALA A 54 -10.26 5.30 -28.43
C ALA A 54 -9.23 6.45 -28.50
N ARG A 55 -8.49 6.71 -27.42
CA ARG A 55 -7.39 7.68 -27.44
C ARG A 55 -6.24 7.23 -28.33
N HIS A 56 -5.80 5.98 -28.20
CA HIS A 56 -4.75 5.43 -29.06
C HIS A 56 -5.15 5.43 -30.55
N ASP A 57 -6.40 5.10 -30.85
CA ASP A 57 -6.91 5.16 -32.22
C ASP A 57 -6.95 6.60 -32.77
N ALA A 58 -7.27 7.57 -31.92
CA ALA A 58 -7.21 8.98 -32.29
C ALA A 58 -5.77 9.45 -32.54
N GLU A 59 -4.82 9.04 -31.69
CA GLU A 59 -3.38 9.32 -31.86
C GLU A 59 -2.85 8.74 -33.17
N ARG A 60 -3.15 7.46 -33.44
CA ARG A 60 -2.80 6.81 -34.71
C ARG A 60 -3.36 7.56 -35.90
N SER A 61 -4.66 7.89 -35.87
CA SER A 61 -5.34 8.58 -36.97
C SER A 61 -4.74 9.97 -37.23
N ALA A 62 -4.34 10.69 -36.17
CA ALA A 62 -3.67 11.97 -36.27
C ALA A 62 -2.26 11.84 -36.88
N ALA A 63 -1.48 10.82 -36.44
CA ALA A 63 -0.16 10.55 -36.98
C ALA A 63 -0.21 10.18 -38.48
N VAL A 64 -1.15 9.32 -38.88
CA VAL A 64 -1.35 8.96 -40.29
C VAL A 64 -1.81 10.16 -41.11
N ALA A 65 -2.67 11.02 -40.56
CA ALA A 65 -3.08 12.25 -41.24
C ALA A 65 -1.89 13.21 -41.45
N ALA A 66 -0.95 13.27 -40.52
CA ALA A 66 0.26 14.08 -40.64
C ALA A 66 1.16 13.62 -41.80
N LEU A 67 1.11 12.33 -42.20
CA LEU A 67 1.86 11.77 -43.33
C LEU A 67 1.25 12.07 -44.71
N SER A 68 0.06 12.68 -44.75
CA SER A 68 -0.62 13.05 -46.00
C SER A 68 0.28 13.80 -47.02
N PRO A 69 1.12 14.77 -46.63
CA PRO A 69 1.99 15.51 -47.54
C PRO A 69 3.01 14.63 -48.30
N VAL A 70 3.47 13.53 -47.70
CA VAL A 70 4.48 12.62 -48.29
C VAL A 70 4.01 12.03 -49.61
N SER A 71 2.69 11.91 -49.79
CA SER A 71 2.09 11.42 -51.04
C SER A 71 2.14 12.41 -52.20
N ARG A 72 2.43 13.69 -51.93
CA ARG A 72 2.37 14.79 -52.90
C ARG A 72 3.77 15.16 -53.40
N ASP A 73 3.95 15.20 -54.71
CA ASP A 73 5.24 15.53 -55.32
C ASP A 73 5.70 16.97 -55.02
N ASP A 74 4.77 17.93 -54.90
CA ASP A 74 5.06 19.33 -54.54
C ASP A 74 5.76 19.47 -53.18
N TRP A 75 5.46 18.57 -52.24
CA TRP A 75 6.10 18.58 -50.93
C TRP A 75 7.57 18.20 -51.07
N TRP A 76 7.89 17.17 -51.84
CA TRP A 76 9.27 16.75 -52.10
C TRP A 76 10.12 17.84 -52.77
N ALA A 77 9.51 18.70 -53.59
CA ALA A 77 10.19 19.84 -54.20
C ALA A 77 10.63 20.93 -53.20
N THR A 78 10.02 20.98 -52.02
CA THR A 78 10.24 22.05 -51.01
C THR A 78 10.65 21.54 -49.63
N ALA A 79 10.54 20.22 -49.38
CA ALA A 79 10.82 19.60 -48.11
C ALA A 79 12.31 19.72 -47.75
N ARG A 80 12.58 20.11 -46.50
CA ARG A 80 13.95 20.13 -45.97
C ARG A 80 14.30 18.73 -45.45
N PRO A 81 15.60 18.40 -45.33
CA PRO A 81 16.02 17.12 -44.76
C PRO A 81 15.41 16.82 -43.38
N GLN A 82 15.27 17.83 -42.52
CA GLN A 82 14.59 17.67 -41.21
C GLN A 82 13.12 17.29 -41.37
N ASP A 83 12.38 17.94 -42.28
CA ASP A 83 10.96 17.64 -42.48
C ASP A 83 10.78 16.19 -42.99
N ILE A 84 11.73 15.70 -43.80
CA ILE A 84 11.75 14.31 -44.28
C ILE A 84 12.05 13.34 -43.14
N ALA A 85 13.01 13.66 -42.27
CA ALA A 85 13.35 12.84 -41.10
C ALA A 85 12.17 12.72 -40.12
N ASP A 86 11.48 13.82 -39.82
CA ASP A 86 10.32 13.83 -38.91
C ASP A 86 9.16 12.99 -39.48
N MET A 87 8.88 13.10 -40.78
CA MET A 87 7.88 12.27 -41.46
C MET A 87 8.31 10.79 -41.49
N TYR A 88 9.60 10.51 -41.63
CA TYR A 88 10.12 9.15 -41.62
C TYR A 88 9.97 8.50 -40.25
N GLU A 89 10.35 9.20 -39.18
CA GLU A 89 10.22 8.72 -37.80
C GLU A 89 8.75 8.40 -37.49
N THR A 90 7.84 9.31 -37.88
CA THR A 90 6.41 9.10 -37.74
C THR A 90 5.96 7.88 -38.54
N ALA A 91 6.35 7.76 -39.81
CA ALA A 91 5.93 6.63 -40.65
C ALA A 91 6.46 5.29 -40.12
N HIS A 92 7.72 5.22 -39.70
CA HIS A 92 8.37 4.02 -39.14
C HIS A 92 7.71 3.59 -37.83
N THR A 93 7.38 4.54 -36.94
CA THR A 93 6.70 4.24 -35.67
C THR A 93 5.36 3.53 -35.87
N TRP A 94 4.65 3.84 -36.95
CA TRP A 94 3.31 3.32 -37.22
C TRP A 94 3.27 2.27 -38.35
N GLU A 95 4.39 1.90 -38.97
CA GLU A 95 4.37 1.06 -40.18
C GLU A 95 3.87 -0.37 -39.94
N ASP A 96 3.94 -0.87 -38.71
CA ASP A 96 3.40 -2.19 -38.31
C ASP A 96 1.91 -2.19 -37.99
N LEU A 97 1.36 -1.02 -37.64
CA LEU A 97 -0.01 -0.88 -37.19
C LEU A 97 -0.93 -0.32 -38.29
N ASP A 98 -0.40 0.43 -39.26
CA ASP A 98 -1.18 1.08 -40.29
C ASP A 98 -0.57 0.94 -41.71
N PRO A 99 -1.32 0.42 -42.70
CA PRO A 99 -0.82 0.26 -44.07
C PRO A 99 -0.51 1.60 -44.77
N ALA A 100 -1.18 2.70 -44.41
CA ALA A 100 -0.89 4.01 -45.00
C ALA A 100 0.46 4.56 -44.49
N ALA A 101 0.77 4.34 -43.21
CA ALA A 101 2.07 4.68 -42.65
C ALA A 101 3.19 3.87 -43.32
N ARG A 102 2.98 2.57 -43.52
CA ARG A 102 3.92 1.71 -44.27
C ARG A 102 4.14 2.18 -45.70
N ALA A 103 3.09 2.62 -46.39
CA ALA A 103 3.21 3.16 -47.73
C ALA A 103 4.04 4.46 -47.75
N ALA A 104 3.84 5.34 -46.75
CA ALA A 104 4.62 6.56 -46.59
C ALA A 104 6.11 6.26 -46.30
N ALA A 105 6.41 5.35 -45.35
CA ALA A 105 7.78 4.95 -45.03
C ALA A 105 8.52 4.42 -46.27
N ASN A 106 7.88 3.52 -47.01
CA ASN A 106 8.45 2.97 -48.24
C ASN A 106 8.65 4.00 -49.34
N ARG A 107 7.75 4.99 -49.45
CA ARG A 107 7.94 6.11 -50.38
C ARG A 107 9.14 6.94 -49.96
N ILE A 108 9.24 7.30 -48.68
CA ILE A 108 10.37 8.09 -48.16
C ILE A 108 11.69 7.38 -48.42
N ARG A 109 11.79 6.07 -48.13
CA ARG A 109 13.00 5.27 -48.41
C ARG A 109 13.42 5.37 -49.88
N ARG A 110 12.48 5.23 -50.82
CA ARG A 110 12.75 5.34 -52.27
C ARG A 110 13.16 6.74 -52.70
N GLU A 111 12.46 7.76 -52.23
CA GLU A 111 12.73 9.15 -52.61
C GLU A 111 14.07 9.62 -52.03
N VAL A 112 14.41 9.22 -50.81
CA VAL A 112 15.69 9.53 -50.18
C VAL A 112 16.86 8.89 -50.92
N ASP A 113 16.74 7.61 -51.28
CA ASP A 113 17.72 6.92 -52.11
C ASP A 113 17.90 7.62 -53.48
N THR A 114 16.79 7.93 -54.15
CA THR A 114 16.77 8.51 -55.50
C THR A 114 17.31 9.95 -55.53
N HIS A 115 16.89 10.81 -54.59
CA HIS A 115 17.20 12.24 -54.61
C HIS A 115 18.48 12.60 -53.87
N TYR A 116 18.81 11.87 -52.80
CA TYR A 116 19.90 12.23 -51.90
C TYR A 116 21.03 11.20 -51.88
N GLY A 117 20.85 10.02 -52.48
CA GLY A 117 21.85 8.95 -52.49
C GLY A 117 22.18 8.43 -51.08
N ILE A 118 21.29 8.64 -50.12
CA ILE A 118 21.43 8.16 -48.75
C ILE A 118 20.86 6.75 -48.71
N ASP A 119 21.67 5.80 -48.25
CA ASP A 119 21.22 4.43 -48.03
C ASP A 119 20.06 4.41 -47.01
N PRO A 120 18.84 3.98 -47.41
CA PRO A 120 17.68 3.99 -46.52
C PRO A 120 17.87 3.11 -45.28
N SER A 121 18.74 2.09 -45.34
CA SER A 121 19.05 1.25 -44.18
C SER A 121 19.76 2.01 -43.05
N SER A 122 20.40 3.15 -43.36
CA SER A 122 20.99 4.03 -42.35
C SER A 122 19.93 4.80 -41.57
N LEU A 123 18.79 5.12 -42.19
CA LEU A 123 17.65 5.76 -41.53
C LEU A 123 16.95 4.77 -40.60
N ASP A 124 16.72 3.54 -41.05
CA ASP A 124 16.18 2.45 -40.22
C ASP A 124 17.02 2.28 -38.96
N ARG A 125 18.33 2.07 -39.13
CA ARG A 125 19.25 1.86 -37.99
C ARG A 125 19.27 3.05 -37.03
N SER A 126 19.25 4.27 -37.56
CA SER A 126 19.26 5.47 -36.71
C SER A 126 17.99 5.57 -35.89
N ASN A 127 16.84 5.22 -36.48
CA ASN A 127 15.57 5.27 -35.79
C ASN A 127 15.42 4.14 -34.75
N ASP A 128 15.86 2.92 -35.10
CA ASP A 128 15.84 1.78 -34.18
C ASP A 128 16.70 2.07 -32.93
N LEU A 129 17.89 2.64 -33.11
CA LEU A 129 18.76 3.06 -31.99
C LEU A 129 18.09 4.13 -31.12
N ASN A 130 17.38 5.09 -31.73
CA ASN A 130 16.65 6.11 -30.97
C ASN A 130 15.52 5.47 -30.16
N HIS A 131 14.75 4.57 -30.77
CA HIS A 131 13.65 3.86 -30.13
C HIS A 131 14.12 2.99 -28.96
N ASP A 132 15.18 2.20 -29.14
CA ASP A 132 15.79 1.38 -28.08
C ASP A 132 16.27 2.26 -26.91
N SER A 133 16.91 3.39 -27.20
CA SER A 133 17.38 4.30 -26.15
C SER A 133 16.24 4.97 -25.37
N LEU A 134 15.06 5.12 -25.97
CA LEU A 134 13.87 5.66 -25.30
C LEU A 134 13.17 4.58 -24.49
N SER A 135 13.06 3.36 -25.03
CA SER A 135 12.44 2.22 -24.35
C SER A 135 13.22 1.83 -23.09
N GLU A 136 14.55 1.78 -23.15
CA GLU A 136 15.40 1.50 -21.98
C GLU A 136 15.21 2.53 -20.86
N ARG A 137 15.07 3.81 -21.21
CA ARG A 137 14.84 4.89 -20.22
C ARG A 137 13.47 4.78 -19.56
N GLU A 138 12.45 4.40 -20.33
CA GLU A 138 11.11 4.22 -19.82
C GLU A 138 11.00 2.97 -18.95
N GLN A 139 11.62 1.87 -19.38
CA GLN A 139 11.70 0.63 -18.60
C GLN A 139 12.36 0.88 -17.24
N ALA A 140 13.45 1.63 -17.22
CA ALA A 140 14.13 2.00 -15.98
C ALA A 140 13.25 2.84 -15.02
N ARG A 141 12.34 3.66 -15.56
CA ARG A 141 11.36 4.40 -14.74
C ARG A 141 10.28 3.48 -14.18
N LEU A 142 9.71 2.62 -15.02
CA LEU A 142 8.69 1.68 -14.60
C LEU A 142 9.22 0.69 -13.55
N ASP A 143 10.45 0.22 -13.70
CA ASP A 143 11.12 -0.64 -12.72
C ASP A 143 11.36 0.09 -11.39
N SER A 144 11.74 1.37 -11.45
CA SER A 144 11.87 2.22 -10.27
C SER A 144 10.51 2.43 -9.58
N ASP A 145 9.46 2.74 -10.32
CA ASP A 145 8.12 2.95 -9.77
C ASP A 145 7.53 1.65 -9.20
N ALA A 146 7.77 0.52 -9.85
CA ALA A 146 7.41 -0.80 -9.35
C ALA A 146 8.16 -1.14 -8.05
N ALA A 147 9.46 -0.83 -7.97
CA ALA A 147 10.24 -1.01 -6.74
C ALA A 147 9.69 -0.14 -5.59
N VAL A 148 9.28 1.11 -5.88
CA VAL A 148 8.64 1.99 -4.89
C VAL A 148 7.29 1.42 -4.46
N ALA A 149 6.45 0.95 -5.38
CA ALA A 149 5.15 0.36 -5.05
C ALA A 149 5.27 -0.92 -4.19
N ILE A 150 6.19 -1.82 -4.54
CA ILE A 150 6.49 -3.03 -3.75
C ILE A 150 6.97 -2.64 -2.35
N SER A 151 7.81 -1.60 -2.23
CA SER A 151 8.29 -1.13 -0.92
C SER A 151 7.18 -0.52 -0.07
N ALA A 152 6.22 0.18 -0.69
CA ALA A 152 5.08 0.78 -0.03
C ALA A 152 4.08 -0.28 0.46
N ASP A 153 3.83 -1.31 -0.36
CA ASP A 153 2.96 -2.44 -0.01
C ASP A 153 3.56 -3.25 1.15
N ALA A 154 4.87 -3.55 1.09
CA ALA A 154 5.59 -4.21 2.18
C ALA A 154 5.67 -3.38 3.48
N ALA A 155 5.53 -2.06 3.40
CA ALA A 155 5.42 -1.18 4.58
C ALA A 155 3.99 -1.18 5.14
N ALA A 156 2.97 -1.17 4.28
CA ALA A 156 1.56 -1.27 4.68
C ALA A 156 1.26 -2.61 5.37
N GLU A 157 1.77 -3.73 4.83
CA GLU A 157 1.60 -5.06 5.41
C GLU A 157 2.21 -5.16 6.82
N ARG A 158 3.35 -4.51 7.08
CA ARG A 158 3.94 -4.44 8.43
C ARG A 158 3.07 -3.67 9.41
N VAL A 159 2.49 -2.55 8.98
CA VAL A 159 1.59 -1.74 9.82
C VAL A 159 0.31 -2.50 10.15
N GLU A 160 -0.24 -3.27 9.21
CA GLU A 160 -1.41 -4.11 9.45
C GLU A 160 -1.11 -5.27 10.40
N HIS A 161 0.04 -5.94 10.27
CA HIS A 161 0.44 -7.04 11.15
C HIS A 161 0.69 -6.55 12.59
N GLU A 162 1.42 -5.45 12.75
CA GLU A 162 1.65 -4.82 14.07
C GLU A 162 0.35 -4.30 14.70
N GLY A 163 -0.56 -3.77 13.89
CA GLY A 163 -1.91 -3.35 14.32
C GLY A 163 -2.78 -4.53 14.77
N ALA A 164 -2.71 -5.67 14.08
CA ALA A 164 -3.42 -6.89 14.45
C ALA A 164 -2.88 -7.50 15.74
N ASP A 165 -1.55 -7.53 15.92
CA ASP A 165 -0.90 -8.06 17.13
C ASP A 165 -1.21 -7.22 18.37
N THR A 166 -1.21 -5.89 18.23
CA THR A 166 -1.58 -4.96 19.32
C THR A 166 -3.07 -5.05 19.67
N ALA A 167 -3.95 -5.20 18.69
CA ALA A 167 -5.38 -5.44 18.91
C ALA A 167 -5.64 -6.79 19.60
N TYR A 168 -4.93 -7.85 19.22
CA TYR A 168 -5.04 -9.16 19.87
C TYR A 168 -4.53 -9.13 21.32
N ALA A 169 -3.39 -8.49 21.56
CA ALA A 169 -2.83 -8.33 22.90
C ALA A 169 -3.75 -7.54 23.83
N SER A 170 -4.36 -6.45 23.35
CA SER A 170 -5.31 -5.64 24.13
C SER A 170 -6.64 -6.36 24.40
N ALA A 171 -7.16 -7.13 23.44
CA ALA A 171 -8.35 -7.97 23.63
C ALA A 171 -8.10 -9.11 24.63
N SER A 172 -6.94 -9.76 24.56
CA SER A 172 -6.52 -10.79 25.52
C SER A 172 -6.37 -10.21 26.94
N GLN A 173 -5.76 -9.03 27.06
CA GLN A 173 -5.66 -8.32 28.34
C GLN A 173 -7.03 -7.94 28.90
N SER A 174 -7.93 -7.42 28.08
CA SER A 174 -9.30 -7.05 28.49
C SER A 174 -10.09 -8.27 28.97
N ARG A 175 -9.94 -9.41 28.28
CA ARG A 175 -10.56 -10.68 28.69
C ARG A 175 -9.97 -11.19 30.00
N ALA A 176 -8.65 -11.11 30.17
CA ALA A 176 -7.98 -11.47 31.41
C ALA A 176 -8.34 -10.52 32.57
N ASP A 177 -8.56 -9.23 32.31
CA ASP A 177 -9.06 -8.24 33.28
C ASP A 177 -10.49 -8.59 33.72
N ALA A 178 -11.37 -8.94 32.79
CA ALA A 178 -12.73 -9.37 33.09
C ALA A 178 -12.80 -10.69 33.88
N LEU A 179 -11.87 -11.63 33.63
CA LEU A 179 -11.76 -12.88 34.39
C LEU A 179 -11.16 -12.66 35.79
N TRP A 180 -10.16 -11.79 35.89
CA TRP A 180 -9.53 -11.44 37.17
C TRP A 180 -10.55 -10.76 38.09
N ASP A 181 -11.20 -9.68 37.67
CA ASP A 181 -12.22 -8.98 38.49
C ASP A 181 -13.65 -9.57 38.38
N SER A 182 -13.75 -10.90 38.37
CA SER A 182 -15.06 -11.55 38.40
C SER A 182 -15.68 -11.45 39.81
N SER A 183 -16.98 -11.11 39.86
CA SER A 183 -17.76 -11.03 41.11
C SER A 183 -17.76 -12.34 41.90
N GLY A 184 -17.69 -13.49 41.22
CA GLY A 184 -17.63 -14.81 41.86
C GLY A 184 -16.40 -15.00 42.75
N ARG A 185 -15.23 -14.47 42.39
CA ARG A 185 -14.02 -14.54 43.24
C ARG A 185 -14.19 -13.75 44.55
N ARG A 186 -14.94 -12.65 44.53
CA ARG A 186 -15.27 -11.87 45.73
C ARG A 186 -16.23 -12.63 46.63
N GLU A 187 -17.26 -13.25 46.05
CA GLU A 187 -18.23 -14.06 46.78
C GLU A 187 -17.57 -15.28 47.44
N ASP A 188 -16.68 -15.98 46.74
CA ASP A 188 -15.91 -17.11 47.29
C ASP A 188 -14.97 -16.69 48.43
N THR A 189 -14.32 -15.53 48.28
CA THR A 189 -13.45 -14.98 49.34
C THR A 189 -14.26 -14.65 50.59
N VAL A 190 -15.46 -14.10 50.42
CA VAL A 190 -16.36 -13.76 51.53
C VAL A 190 -16.88 -15.02 52.21
N ALA A 191 -17.32 -16.01 51.43
CA ALA A 191 -17.75 -17.31 51.94
C ALA A 191 -16.64 -18.01 52.75
N SER A 192 -15.37 -17.85 52.36
CA SER A 192 -14.23 -18.42 53.10
C SER A 192 -13.97 -17.77 54.47
N LEU A 193 -14.46 -16.54 54.68
CA LEU A 193 -14.25 -15.77 55.91
C LEU A 193 -15.44 -15.83 56.87
N GLU A 194 -16.59 -16.33 56.41
CA GLU A 194 -17.76 -16.56 57.23
C GLU A 194 -17.47 -17.61 58.33
N GLY A 195 -17.69 -17.24 59.59
CA GLY A 195 -17.47 -18.10 60.76
C GLY A 195 -16.03 -18.12 61.31
N VAL A 196 -15.04 -17.60 60.57
CA VAL A 196 -13.63 -17.53 61.00
C VAL A 196 -13.24 -16.11 61.43
N ALA A 197 -13.85 -15.08 60.83
CA ALA A 197 -13.56 -13.68 61.12
C ALA A 197 -14.80 -12.93 61.61
N SER A 198 -14.59 -11.84 62.37
CA SER A 198 -15.69 -10.99 62.82
C SER A 198 -16.30 -10.22 61.64
N ALA A 199 -17.59 -9.87 61.74
CA ALA A 199 -18.28 -9.12 60.68
C ALA A 199 -17.63 -7.76 60.35
N GLU A 200 -16.89 -7.17 61.29
CA GLU A 200 -16.10 -5.96 61.05
C GLU A 200 -14.81 -6.27 60.28
N ALA A 201 -14.11 -7.36 60.61
CA ALA A 201 -12.91 -7.79 59.89
C ALA A 201 -13.22 -8.19 58.43
N VAL A 202 -14.35 -8.85 58.17
CA VAL A 202 -14.81 -9.17 56.80
C VAL A 202 -15.07 -7.90 56.00
N ARG A 203 -15.72 -6.89 56.60
CA ARG A 203 -15.98 -5.59 55.94
C ARG A 203 -14.71 -4.80 55.67
N SER A 204 -13.76 -4.76 56.61
CA SER A 204 -12.45 -4.14 56.39
C SER A 204 -11.65 -4.86 55.31
N CYS A 205 -11.75 -6.20 55.25
CA CYS A 205 -11.11 -7.00 54.20
C CYS A 205 -11.73 -6.72 52.83
N MET A 206 -13.05 -6.65 52.70
CA MET A 206 -13.72 -6.26 51.45
C MET A 206 -13.35 -4.84 50.99
N LEU A 207 -13.24 -3.89 51.93
CA LEU A 207 -12.85 -2.51 51.62
C LEU A 207 -11.39 -2.45 51.13
N ALA A 208 -10.50 -3.22 51.76
CA ALA A 208 -9.12 -3.37 51.34
C ALA A 208 -9.01 -4.10 49.99
N ASP A 209 -9.77 -5.17 49.78
CA ASP A 209 -9.79 -5.96 48.53
C ASP A 209 -10.29 -5.12 47.35
N THR A 210 -11.28 -4.26 47.56
CA THR A 210 -11.73 -3.27 46.57
C THR A 210 -10.61 -2.27 46.22
N GLY A 211 -9.79 -1.87 47.20
CA GLY A 211 -8.61 -1.03 47.00
C GLY A 211 -7.41 -1.77 46.38
N GLN A 212 -7.30 -3.08 46.58
CA GLN A 212 -6.29 -3.97 45.99
C GLN A 212 -6.72 -4.55 44.62
N GLY A 213 -7.97 -4.29 44.19
CA GLY A 213 -8.50 -4.68 42.88
C GLY A 213 -7.82 -4.00 41.69
N ALA A 214 -7.04 -2.95 41.92
CA ALA A 214 -6.16 -2.37 40.91
C ALA A 214 -4.85 -3.19 40.81
N ARG A 215 -4.56 -3.75 39.62
CA ARG A 215 -3.33 -4.52 39.34
C ARG A 215 -2.07 -3.81 39.83
N ALA A 216 -1.02 -4.57 40.21
CA ALA A 216 0.26 -4.07 40.72
C ALA A 216 0.94 -2.98 39.85
N ARG A 217 0.63 -2.90 38.55
CA ARG A 217 1.12 -1.85 37.63
C ARG A 217 0.40 -0.50 37.74
N SER A 218 -0.84 -0.46 38.25
CA SER A 218 -1.55 0.81 38.51
C SER A 218 -1.07 1.51 39.78
N ALA A 219 -0.38 0.78 40.67
CA ALA A 219 0.30 1.35 41.84
C ALA A 219 1.63 2.05 41.49
N VAL A 220 2.17 1.84 40.28
CA VAL A 220 3.37 2.51 39.77
C VAL A 220 2.95 3.48 38.67
N GLY A 221 2.60 4.72 39.05
CA GLY A 221 2.44 5.80 38.07
C GLY A 221 3.74 6.04 37.29
N PRO A 222 3.69 6.60 36.06
CA PRO A 222 4.88 6.88 35.28
C PRO A 222 5.82 7.75 36.10
N ARG A 223 7.04 7.27 36.32
CA ARG A 223 8.09 7.93 37.09
C ARG A 223 8.36 9.30 36.44
N THR A 224 7.71 10.35 36.93
CA THR A 224 7.99 11.72 36.52
C THR A 224 9.45 11.96 36.86
N ALA A 225 10.27 12.22 35.84
CA ALA A 225 11.70 12.44 36.00
C ALA A 225 11.92 13.57 37.02
N GLN A 226 12.40 13.18 38.20
CA GLN A 226 12.76 14.10 39.27
C GLN A 226 13.92 14.96 38.76
N LYS A 227 13.67 16.26 38.61
CA LYS A 227 14.62 17.28 38.16
C LYS A 227 15.85 17.26 39.07
N ILE A 228 16.94 16.66 38.62
CA ILE A 228 18.23 16.73 39.30
C ILE A 228 18.80 18.12 39.04
N LEU A 229 18.82 18.97 40.07
CA LEU A 229 19.57 20.22 40.07
C LEU A 229 21.07 19.91 40.09
N PRO A 230 21.91 20.58 39.27
CA PRO A 230 23.34 20.31 39.25
C PRO A 230 24.02 20.82 40.54
N VAL A 231 24.73 19.92 41.21
CA VAL A 231 25.65 20.25 42.31
C VAL A 231 26.81 21.07 41.75
N ALA A 232 26.99 22.27 42.29
CA ALA A 232 28.14 23.11 42.03
C ALA A 232 29.40 22.45 42.60
N THR A 233 30.35 22.10 41.73
CA THR A 233 31.71 21.75 42.13
C THR A 233 32.55 23.03 42.16
N SER A 234 32.90 23.45 43.38
CA SER A 234 33.77 24.58 43.63
C SER A 234 35.22 24.28 43.24
N SER A 235 35.85 25.33 42.73
CA SER A 235 37.18 25.49 42.15
C SER A 235 38.35 25.21 43.11
N LEU A 236 39.52 24.80 42.56
CA LEU A 236 40.89 25.40 42.72
C LEU A 236 42.02 24.34 42.45
N PRO A 237 43.28 24.72 42.13
CA PRO A 237 43.71 25.18 40.80
C PRO A 237 45.03 24.55 40.29
N GLY A 238 45.34 24.76 39.01
CA GLY A 238 46.72 24.92 38.54
C GLY A 238 47.41 23.66 38.00
N ILE A 239 47.65 23.66 36.68
CA ILE A 239 48.97 23.53 36.04
C ILE A 239 48.78 23.98 34.58
N ALA A 240 49.64 24.91 34.14
CA ALA A 240 49.57 25.62 32.87
C ALA A 240 49.90 24.72 31.65
N PRO A 241 49.39 25.06 30.45
CA PRO A 241 49.78 24.40 29.20
C PRO A 241 51.11 24.95 28.67
N HIS A 242 52.08 24.07 28.42
CA HIS A 242 53.25 24.42 27.62
C HIS A 242 52.82 24.53 26.15
N GLN A 243 52.99 25.72 25.58
CA GLN A 243 52.95 25.95 24.15
C GLN A 243 54.32 25.64 23.57
N THR A 244 54.37 24.88 22.47
CA THR A 244 55.50 24.90 21.54
C THR A 244 55.04 25.45 20.21
N ARG A 245 55.45 26.70 19.99
CA ARG A 245 55.30 27.52 18.80
C ARG A 245 56.44 27.21 17.81
N LYS A 246 56.08 27.23 16.53
CA LYS A 246 56.90 27.18 15.30
C LYS A 246 58.26 27.92 15.33
N ALA A 247 59.26 27.37 14.62
CA ALA A 247 60.13 28.04 13.61
C ALA A 247 60.99 26.95 12.94
N ARG A 248 60.82 26.60 11.65
CA ARG A 248 61.53 27.14 10.46
C ARG A 248 63.04 27.32 10.63
N HIS A 249 63.82 26.44 10.00
CA HIS A 249 64.86 26.81 9.03
C HIS A 249 65.08 25.70 8.01
#